data_AF-A0A971HQ87-F1
#
_entry.id   AF-A0A971HQ87-F1
#
_cell.length_a   1.000
_cell.length_b   1.000
_cell.length_c   1.000
_cell.angle_alpha   90.00
_cell.angle_beta   90.00
_cell.angle_gamma   90.00
#
_symmetry.space_group_name_H-M   'P 1'
#
loop_
_entity.id
_entity.type
_entity.pdbx_description
1 polymer ?
#
loop_
_entity_poly.entity_id
_entity_poly.type
_entity_poly.pdbx_seq_one_letter_code
_entity_poly.pdbx_strand_id
1 'polypeptide(L)'
;MAFDKNNIPIDTDERIDTIPGTDFSLIQKIDGTAFSIDTLLLADFIDFPTNLLNIADLGSGSGILAFLMKYRNEKSAVTGF
;
A
#
# COMPACT_ATOMS: atom_id res chain seq x y z
N MET A 1 16.69 -14.55 -4.38
CA MET A 1 16.09 -14.32 -3.06
C MET A 1 17.16 -13.79 -2.12
N ALA A 2 17.06 -12.51 -1.80
CA ALA A 2 17.88 -11.79 -0.85
C ALA A 2 17.05 -11.46 0.40
N PHE A 3 17.67 -10.85 1.39
CA PHE A 3 16.99 -10.34 2.58
C PHE A 3 17.34 -8.88 2.77
N ASP A 4 16.37 -8.08 3.23
CA ASP A 4 16.63 -6.70 3.63
C ASP A 4 17.36 -6.65 4.99
N LYS A 5 17.64 -5.43 5.49
CA LYS A 5 18.28 -5.21 6.80
C LYS A 5 17.47 -5.73 8.00
N ASN A 6 16.17 -5.96 7.84
CA ASN A 6 15.26 -6.47 8.86
C ASN A 6 14.97 -7.97 8.69
N ASN A 7 15.74 -8.67 7.85
CA ASN A 7 15.57 -10.09 7.54
C ASN A 7 14.22 -10.42 6.86
N ILE A 8 13.67 -9.47 6.10
CA ILE A 8 12.49 -9.65 5.25
C ILE A 8 12.96 -10.21 3.90
N PRO A 9 12.40 -11.32 3.41
CA PRO A 9 12.77 -11.84 2.10
C PRO A 9 12.30 -10.92 0.98
N ILE A 10 13.20 -10.65 0.03
CA ILE A 10 12.93 -9.83 -1.16
C ILE A 10 13.59 -10.48 -2.38
N ASP A 11 13.09 -10.18 -3.57
CA ASP A 11 13.78 -10.55 -4.81
C ASP A 11 14.89 -9.54 -5.17
N THR A 12 15.75 -9.90 -6.12
CA THR A 12 16.90 -9.06 -6.51
C THR A 12 16.51 -7.76 -7.20
N ASP A 13 15.29 -7.70 -7.75
CA ASP A 13 14.70 -6.53 -8.40
C ASP A 13 13.71 -5.80 -7.47
N GLU A 14 13.80 -6.00 -6.16
CA GLU A 14 12.91 -5.42 -5.16
C GLU A 14 13.65 -4.61 -4.10
N ARG A 15 12.93 -3.67 -3.49
CA ARG A 15 13.35 -2.90 -2.32
C ARG A 15 12.18 -2.72 -1.36
N ILE A 16 12.47 -2.28 -0.15
CA ILE A 16 11.44 -1.92 0.83
C ILE A 16 11.42 -0.41 0.98
N ASP A 17 10.27 0.20 0.68
CA ASP A 17 10.04 1.63 0.87
C ASP A 17 9.08 1.87 2.04
N THR A 18 9.45 2.79 2.92
CA THR A 18 8.56 3.29 3.97
C THR A 18 7.54 4.25 3.38
N ILE A 19 6.28 4.08 3.75
CA ILE A 19 5.18 4.89 3.23
C ILE A 19 5.10 6.19 4.05
N PRO A 20 5.27 7.37 3.42
CA PRO A 20 5.25 8.65 4.11
C PRO A 20 3.97 8.85 4.94
N GLY A 21 4.14 9.35 6.17
CA GLY A 21 3.01 9.62 7.06
C GLY A 21 2.41 8.38 7.75
N THR A 22 3.02 7.20 7.59
CA THR A 22 2.63 5.97 8.28
C THR A 22 3.86 5.25 8.83
N ASP A 23 3.64 4.24 9.66
CA ASP A 23 4.65 3.29 10.13
C ASP A 23 4.75 2.04 9.24
N PHE A 24 4.09 2.04 8.08
CA PHE A 24 4.11 0.92 7.14
C PHE A 24 5.26 1.00 6.14
N SER A 25 5.64 -0.16 5.63
CA SER A 25 6.59 -0.29 4.52
C SER A 25 6.08 -1.32 3.53
N LEU A 26 6.39 -1.12 2.25
CA LEU A 26 5.93 -1.95 1.15
C LEU A 26 7.11 -2.45 0.33
N ILE A 27 7.06 -3.73 -0.06
CA ILE A 27 8.00 -4.29 -1.04
C ILE A 27 7.63 -3.73 -2.43
N GLN A 28 8.59 -3.11 -3.10
CA GLN A 28 8.40 -2.46 -4.40
C GLN A 28 9.44 -2.97 -5.40
N LYS A 29 9.05 -3.04 -6.67
CA LYS A 29 10.00 -3.26 -7.76
C LYS A 29 10.96 -2.07 -7.90
N ILE A 30 12.24 -2.36 -8.12
CA ILE A 30 13.27 -1.36 -8.47
C ILE A 30 12.96 -0.80 -9.85
N ASP A 31 12.81 -1.69 -10.83
CA ASP A 31 12.44 -1.38 -12.21
C ASP A 31 11.05 -1.96 -12.51
N GLY A 32 10.00 -1.19 -12.21
CA GLY A 32 8.60 -1.59 -12.38
C GLY A 32 7.61 -0.63 -11.73
N THR A 33 6.40 -1.09 -11.45
CA THR A 33 5.37 -0.27 -10.80
C THR A 33 5.74 0.02 -9.34
N ALA A 34 6.16 1.25 -9.06
CA ALA A 34 6.32 1.80 -7.72
C ALA A 34 5.11 2.68 -7.36
N PHE A 35 4.91 2.98 -6.07
CA PHE A 35 3.82 3.87 -5.69
C PHE A 35 4.18 5.31 -6.07
N SER A 36 3.20 6.06 -6.58
CA SER A 36 3.36 7.48 -6.87
C SER A 36 2.81 8.33 -5.74
N ILE A 37 3.17 9.61 -5.73
CA ILE A 37 2.59 10.56 -4.77
C ILE A 37 1.08 10.72 -4.97
N ASP A 38 0.58 10.55 -6.19
CA ASP A 38 -0.85 10.64 -6.51
C ASP A 38 -1.65 9.60 -5.73
N THR A 39 -1.11 8.40 -5.52
CA THR A 39 -1.79 7.38 -4.70
C THR A 39 -1.89 7.78 -3.23
N LEU A 40 -0.86 8.45 -2.69
CA LEU A 40 -0.90 8.96 -1.32
C LEU A 40 -1.93 10.09 -1.18
N LEU A 41 -1.96 11.00 -2.16
CA LEU A 41 -2.94 12.10 -2.19
C LEU A 41 -4.37 11.59 -2.35
N LEU A 42 -4.58 10.59 -3.21
CA LEU A 42 -5.88 9.94 -3.36
C LEU A 42 -6.31 9.25 -2.07
N ALA A 43 -5.40 8.53 -1.43
CA ALA A 43 -5.68 7.91 -0.15
C ALA A 43 -6.08 8.95 0.88
N ASP A 44 -5.41 10.10 0.96
CA ASP A 44 -5.74 11.18 1.91
C ASP A 44 -7.07 11.88 1.59
N PHE A 45 -7.37 12.07 0.31
CA PHE A 45 -8.58 12.75 -0.16
C PHE A 45 -9.89 12.06 0.27
N ILE A 46 -9.87 10.74 0.50
CA ILE A 46 -11.10 9.99 0.77
C ILE A 46 -11.56 10.18 2.22
N ASP A 47 -12.83 10.57 2.40
CA ASP A 47 -13.54 10.49 3.67
C ASP A 47 -14.21 9.13 3.85
N PHE A 48 -14.28 8.65 5.10
CA PHE A 48 -14.88 7.35 5.43
C PHE A 48 -16.26 7.51 6.08
N PRO A 49 -17.35 7.16 5.38
CA PRO A 49 -18.67 7.05 5.99
C PRO A 49 -18.67 6.01 7.12
N THR A 50 -19.45 6.26 8.17
CA THR A 50 -19.52 5.37 9.35
C THR A 50 -20.02 3.95 9.03
N ASN A 51 -20.77 3.79 7.93
CA ASN A 51 -21.30 2.51 7.46
C ASN A 51 -20.50 1.90 6.31
N LEU A 52 -19.30 2.41 5.99
CA LEU A 52 -18.46 1.83 4.95
C LEU A 52 -17.84 0.52 5.43
N LEU A 53 -18.31 -0.59 4.86
CA LEU A 53 -17.85 -1.93 5.23
C LEU A 53 -16.85 -2.52 4.22
N ASN A 54 -16.96 -2.20 2.93
CA ASN A 54 -16.17 -2.83 1.89
C ASN A 54 -15.58 -1.78 0.94
N ILE A 55 -14.30 -1.94 0.60
CA ILE A 55 -13.56 -1.10 -0.33
C ILE A 55 -12.94 -2.00 -1.39
N ALA A 56 -13.12 -1.65 -2.67
CA ALA A 56 -12.50 -2.33 -3.79
C ALA A 56 -11.46 -1.39 -4.43
N ASP A 57 -10.20 -1.82 -4.45
CA ASP A 57 -9.09 -1.13 -5.11
C ASP A 57 -8.88 -1.76 -6.49
N LEU A 58 -9.27 -1.05 -7.55
CA LEU A 58 -9.26 -1.55 -8.92
C LEU A 58 -8.00 -1.10 -9.64
N GLY A 59 -7.22 -2.05 -10.17
CA GLY A 59 -5.90 -1.74 -10.72
C GLY A 59 -4.89 -1.52 -9.62
N SER A 60 -4.92 -2.39 -8.60
CA SER A 60 -4.24 -2.21 -7.32
C SER A 60 -2.71 -2.11 -7.44
N GLY A 61 -2.12 -2.64 -8.51
CA GLY A 61 -0.69 -2.51 -8.78
C GLY A 61 0.16 -3.10 -7.65
N SER A 62 0.88 -2.25 -6.93
CA SER A 62 1.65 -2.67 -5.74
C SER A 62 0.78 -2.89 -4.48
N GLY A 63 -0.52 -2.62 -4.55
CA GLY A 63 -1.47 -2.72 -3.45
C GLY A 63 -1.44 -1.56 -2.46
N ILE A 64 -0.62 -0.53 -2.71
CA ILE A 64 -0.40 0.59 -1.79
C ILE A 64 -1.70 1.28 -1.36
N LEU A 65 -2.64 1.49 -2.29
CA LEU A 65 -3.89 2.16 -1.97
C LEU A 65 -4.73 1.29 -1.04
N ALA A 66 -4.87 -0.01 -1.33
CA ALA A 66 -5.53 -0.95 -0.44
C ALA A 66 -4.95 -0.94 1.00
N PHE A 67 -3.62 -0.93 1.15
CA PHE A 67 -2.97 -0.83 2.46
C PHE A 67 -3.30 0.47 3.18
N LEU A 68 -3.23 1.61 2.48
CA LEU A 68 -3.57 2.92 3.05
C LEU A 68 -5.05 3.02 3.45
N MET A 69 -5.95 2.47 2.65
CA MET A 69 -7.38 2.43 2.97
C MET A 69 -7.63 1.62 4.24
N LYS A 70 -6.94 0.47 4.39
CA LYS A 70 -7.05 -0.36 5.60
C LYS A 70 -6.42 0.33 6.82
N TYR A 71 -5.32 1.05 6.65
CA TYR A 71 -4.67 1.82 7.70
C TYR A 71 -5.56 2.96 8.22
N ARG A 72 -6.16 3.74 7.31
CA ARG A 72 -7.02 4.88 7.69
C ARG A 72 -8.39 4.44 8.20
N ASN A 73 -8.89 3.26 7.79
CA ASN A 73 -10.15 2.71 8.26
C ASN A 73 -10.05 1.20 8.55
N GLU A 74 -9.67 0.88 9.78
CA GLU A 74 -9.48 -0.49 10.26
C GLU A 74 -10.75 -1.34 10.20
N LYS A 75 -11.95 -0.73 10.20
CA LYS A 75 -13.23 -1.46 10.22
C LYS A 75 -13.63 -2.00 8.86
N SER A 76 -13.18 -1.38 7.77
CA SER A 76 -13.52 -1.83 6.42
C SER A 76 -12.71 -3.06 6.01
N ALA A 77 -13.35 -3.95 5.25
CA ALA A 77 -12.69 -4.95 4.44
C ALA A 77 -12.21 -4.29 3.14
N VAL A 78 -10.99 -4.61 2.71
CA VAL A 78 -10.38 -4.06 1.50
C VAL A 78 -9.96 -5.19 0.58
N THR A 79 -10.37 -5.14 -0.68
CA THR A 79 -10.01 -6.11 -1.72
C THR A 79 -9.32 -5.38 -2.87
N GLY A 80 -8.09 -5.77 -3.20
CA GLY A 80 -7.37 -5.30 -4.39
C GLY A 80 -7.57 -6.26 -5.56
N PHE A 81 -7.78 -5.71 -6.76
CA PHE A 81 -7.92 -6.43 -8.04
C PHE A 81 -6.79 -6.08 -9.00
#